data_AF-A0A098EZ74-F1
#
_entry.id   AF-A0A098EZ74-F1
#
_cell.length_a   1.000
_cell.length_b   1.000
_cell.length_c   1.000
_cell.angle_alpha   90.00
_cell.angle_beta   90.00
_cell.angle_gamma   90.00
#
_symmetry.space_group_name_H-M   'P 1'
#
loop_
_entity.id
_entity.type
_entity.pdbx_description
1 polymer ?
#
loop_
_entity_poly.entity_id
_entity_poly.type
_entity_poly.pdbx_seq_one_letter_code
_entity_poly.pdbx_strand_id
1 'polypeptide(L)'
;MQESDPELLAGFPSTAKLSLEGNDTLVVNVPADHHFGEGSAGETNFLNSIKQNVSSNSNVNKIKFKTAGEPGIMLGNTGELTEEPVIKLEHRAYMLVFQKGNEVPYMVPSTKQFDKIEDALAAMKNGIEDENLLPSLEPSFALGKIEEKGGVLHLSLAADAELKNDIPTLYSFEAILLTAKEFGFKAVKLENALIDKLGPFDLKNEINVPNGPNKKEIAK
;
A
#
# COMPACT_ATOMS: atom_id res chain seq x y z
N MET A 1 -9.93 -21.38 14.65
CA MET A 1 -9.01 -20.81 13.65
C MET A 1 -9.84 -19.94 12.74
N GLN A 2 -9.66 -18.63 12.81
CA GLN A 2 -10.37 -17.70 11.93
C GLN A 2 -9.61 -17.69 10.60
N GLU A 3 -10.32 -17.95 9.49
CA GLU A 3 -9.72 -17.91 8.15
C GLU A 3 -9.10 -16.53 7.92
N SER A 4 -7.88 -16.52 7.39
CA SER A 4 -7.08 -15.33 7.11
C SER A 4 -7.80 -14.39 6.15
N ASP A 5 -7.64 -13.08 6.34
CA ASP A 5 -8.10 -12.05 5.41
C ASP A 5 -7.54 -12.31 4.00
N PRO A 6 -8.39 -12.52 2.98
CA PRO A 6 -7.95 -12.76 1.61
C PRO A 6 -7.02 -11.67 1.05
N GLU A 7 -7.14 -10.43 1.52
CA GLU A 7 -6.29 -9.31 1.10
C GLU A 7 -4.84 -9.44 1.62
N LEU A 8 -4.65 -10.06 2.79
CA LEU A 8 -3.31 -10.37 3.32
C LEU A 8 -2.59 -11.45 2.49
N LEU A 9 -3.28 -12.26 1.69
CA LEU A 9 -2.66 -13.37 0.94
C LEU A 9 -2.21 -12.99 -0.48
N ALA A 10 -2.64 -11.83 -0.99
CA ALA A 10 -2.39 -11.39 -2.35
C ALA A 10 -0.93 -10.92 -2.55
N GLY A 11 0.00 -11.87 -2.61
CA GLY A 11 1.42 -11.60 -2.84
C GLY A 11 2.39 -12.50 -2.07
N PHE A 12 1.87 -13.42 -1.25
CA PHE A 12 2.71 -14.35 -0.49
C PHE A 12 3.18 -15.52 -1.35
N PRO A 13 4.38 -16.07 -1.07
CA PRO A 13 4.81 -17.29 -1.73
C PRO A 13 3.85 -18.43 -1.39
N SER A 14 3.32 -19.08 -2.43
CA SER A 14 2.17 -20.00 -2.39
C SER A 14 2.33 -21.23 -1.50
N THR A 15 3.52 -21.48 -0.94
CA THR A 15 3.82 -22.62 -0.06
C THR A 15 3.72 -22.30 1.43
N ALA A 16 3.75 -21.01 1.82
CA ALA A 16 3.62 -20.62 3.22
C ALA A 16 2.15 -20.57 3.65
N LYS A 17 1.83 -21.13 4.82
CA LYS A 17 0.52 -21.03 5.45
C LYS A 17 0.51 -19.88 6.45
N LEU A 18 -0.42 -18.95 6.26
CA LEU A 18 -0.60 -17.80 7.15
C LEU A 18 -1.78 -18.01 8.09
N SER A 19 -1.64 -17.57 9.33
CA SER A 19 -2.75 -17.52 10.28
C SER A 19 -2.53 -16.40 11.29
N LEU A 20 -3.60 -15.88 11.88
CA LEU A 20 -3.51 -14.92 12.97
C LEU A 20 -3.61 -15.63 14.32
N GLU A 21 -2.68 -15.31 15.21
CA GLU A 21 -2.79 -15.62 16.64
C GLU A 21 -3.27 -14.34 17.33
N GLY A 22 -4.53 -14.32 17.79
CA GLY A 22 -5.16 -13.08 18.23
C GLY A 22 -5.40 -12.10 17.07
N ASN A 23 -5.18 -10.81 17.32
CA ASN A 23 -5.35 -9.74 16.34
C ASN A 23 -4.04 -9.01 15.96
N ASP A 24 -2.93 -9.35 16.63
CA ASP A 24 -1.67 -8.60 16.54
C ASP A 24 -0.47 -9.46 16.11
N THR A 25 -0.64 -10.78 16.00
CA THR A 25 0.46 -11.70 15.67
C THR A 25 0.14 -12.50 14.41
N LEU A 26 0.95 -12.32 13.36
CA LEU A 26 0.92 -13.16 12.16
C LEU A 26 1.80 -14.38 12.39
N VAL A 27 1.26 -15.57 12.19
CA VAL A 27 2.00 -16.83 12.19
C VAL A 27 2.24 -17.26 10.74
N VAL A 28 3.51 -17.39 10.37
CA VAL A 28 3.98 -17.84 9.06
C VAL A 28 4.55 -19.25 9.22
N ASN A 29 3.86 -20.25 8.67
CA ASN A 29 4.29 -21.65 8.72
C ASN A 29 4.70 -22.14 7.33
N VAL A 30 5.97 -22.48 7.16
CA VAL A 30 6.56 -22.95 5.91
C VAL A 30 6.75 -24.48 5.93
N PRO A 31 6.76 -25.16 4.77
CA PRO A 31 7.04 -26.59 4.74
C PRO A 31 8.52 -26.88 5.06
N ALA A 32 8.86 -28.11 5.45
CA ALA A 32 10.23 -28.48 5.83
C ALA A 32 11.25 -28.33 4.70
N ASP A 33 10.82 -28.45 3.45
CA ASP A 33 11.61 -28.32 2.23
C ASP A 33 11.55 -26.90 1.62
N HIS A 34 11.27 -25.88 2.44
CA HIS A 34 11.20 -24.50 1.95
C HIS A 34 12.56 -24.00 1.43
N HIS A 35 12.52 -23.21 0.35
CA HIS A 35 13.73 -22.60 -0.24
C HIS A 35 13.94 -21.13 0.17
N PHE A 36 13.15 -20.60 1.11
CA PHE A 36 13.25 -19.18 1.52
C PHE A 36 14.60 -18.80 2.16
N GLY A 37 15.35 -19.78 2.69
CA GLY A 37 16.69 -19.55 3.22
C GLY A 37 17.81 -19.73 2.19
N GLU A 38 17.49 -20.09 0.94
CA GLU A 38 18.48 -20.35 -0.09
C GLU A 38 18.98 -19.04 -0.72
N GLY A 39 20.08 -18.54 -0.18
CA GLY A 39 20.74 -17.33 -0.65
C GLY A 39 20.10 -16.03 -0.15
N SER A 40 20.86 -14.94 -0.26
CA SER A 40 20.47 -13.64 0.32
C SER A 40 19.27 -12.98 -0.35
N ALA A 41 19.09 -13.17 -1.66
CA ALA A 41 17.96 -12.59 -2.37
C ALA A 41 16.62 -13.25 -1.98
N GLY A 42 16.60 -14.59 -1.86
CA GLY A 42 15.39 -15.33 -1.49
C GLY A 42 14.90 -14.98 -0.09
N GLU A 43 15.82 -14.96 0.87
CA GLU A 43 15.55 -14.58 2.26
C GLU A 43 15.04 -13.14 2.38
N THR A 44 15.75 -12.19 1.75
CA THR A 44 15.38 -10.77 1.77
C THR A 44 14.01 -10.56 1.18
N ASN A 45 13.73 -11.17 0.02
CA ASN A 45 12.43 -11.04 -0.64
C ASN A 45 11.32 -11.64 0.22
N PHE A 46 11.53 -12.83 0.80
CA PHE A 46 10.57 -13.46 1.69
C PHE A 46 10.21 -12.57 2.89
N LEU A 47 11.22 -12.12 3.64
CA LEU A 47 10.99 -11.28 4.82
C LEU A 47 10.36 -9.94 4.45
N ASN A 48 10.81 -9.29 3.38
CA ASN A 48 10.27 -8.01 2.94
C ASN A 48 8.81 -8.13 2.48
N SER A 49 8.48 -9.17 1.71
CA SER A 49 7.09 -9.39 1.30
C SER A 49 6.15 -9.57 2.48
N ILE A 50 6.56 -10.32 3.51
CA ILE A 50 5.74 -10.48 4.72
C ILE A 50 5.59 -9.13 5.42
N LYS A 51 6.72 -8.48 5.74
CA LYS A 51 6.75 -7.22 6.50
C LYS A 51 5.97 -6.11 5.83
N GLN A 52 6.14 -5.89 4.54
CA GLN A 52 5.46 -4.81 3.80
C GLN A 52 3.94 -5.00 3.78
N ASN A 53 3.48 -6.25 3.68
CA ASN A 53 2.04 -6.56 3.72
C ASN A 53 1.44 -6.22 5.10
N VAL A 54 2.10 -6.62 6.19
CA VAL A 54 1.56 -6.41 7.54
C VAL A 54 1.86 -5.03 8.13
N SER A 55 2.91 -4.33 7.68
CA SER A 55 3.29 -3.01 8.19
C SER A 55 2.27 -1.92 7.87
N SER A 56 1.53 -2.09 6.77
CA SER A 56 0.71 -1.04 6.14
C SER A 56 -0.80 -1.27 6.31
N ASN A 57 -1.23 -2.53 6.44
CA ASN A 57 -2.63 -2.92 6.22
C ASN A 57 -3.19 -3.82 7.33
N SER A 58 -2.63 -3.79 8.54
CA SER A 58 -3.12 -4.65 9.63
C SER A 58 -2.86 -4.06 11.01
N ASN A 59 -3.38 -4.69 12.06
CA ASN A 59 -2.99 -4.43 13.45
C ASN A 59 -1.80 -5.30 13.91
N VAL A 60 -1.21 -6.07 12.99
CA VAL A 60 -0.11 -6.99 13.31
C VAL A 60 1.13 -6.20 13.71
N ASN A 61 1.66 -6.46 14.90
CA ASN A 61 2.90 -5.88 15.42
C ASN A 61 4.01 -6.93 15.57
N LYS A 62 3.71 -8.22 15.29
CA LYS A 62 4.65 -9.33 15.44
C LYS A 62 4.43 -10.42 14.41
N ILE A 63 5.52 -11.00 13.93
CA ILE A 63 5.50 -12.22 13.10
C ILE A 63 6.13 -13.35 13.91
N LYS A 64 5.49 -14.52 13.92
CA LYS A 64 6.06 -15.78 14.42
C LYS A 64 6.30 -16.72 13.25
N PHE A 65 7.45 -17.36 13.22
CA PHE A 65 7.83 -18.29 12.17
C PHE A 65 7.74 -19.73 12.67
N LYS A 66 7.33 -20.62 11.76
CA LYS A 66 7.29 -22.06 11.98
C LYS A 66 7.75 -22.81 10.74
N THR A 67 8.38 -23.96 10.93
CA THR A 67 8.73 -24.91 9.88
C THR A 67 8.06 -26.24 10.19
N ALA A 68 7.19 -26.69 9.28
CA ALA A 68 6.38 -27.89 9.43
C ALA A 68 5.58 -27.96 10.75
N GLY A 69 5.18 -26.80 11.28
CA GLY A 69 4.43 -26.68 12.54
C GLY A 69 5.30 -26.47 13.79
N GLU A 70 6.60 -26.73 13.71
CA GLU A 70 7.55 -26.48 14.81
C GLU A 70 8.02 -25.02 14.82
N PRO A 71 8.32 -24.42 15.98
CA PRO A 71 8.82 -23.05 16.06
C PRO A 71 10.13 -22.84 15.30
N GLY A 72 10.26 -21.68 14.66
CA GLY A 72 11.48 -21.28 13.95
C GLY A 72 11.40 -21.48 12.44
N ILE A 73 12.18 -20.69 11.71
CA ILE A 73 12.55 -20.88 10.31
C ILE A 73 14.07 -20.73 10.19
N MET A 74 14.72 -21.58 9.38
CA MET A 74 16.14 -21.46 9.11
C MET A 74 16.38 -20.63 7.86
N LEU A 75 17.12 -19.53 8.00
CA LEU A 75 17.43 -18.60 6.93
C LEU A 75 18.95 -18.54 6.70
N GLY A 76 19.38 -18.38 5.46
CA GLY A 76 20.79 -18.52 5.07
C GLY A 76 21.72 -17.48 5.69
N ASN A 77 21.26 -16.24 5.87
CA ASN A 77 22.06 -15.14 6.43
C ASN A 77 21.66 -14.81 7.87
N THR A 78 20.35 -14.81 8.17
CA THR A 78 19.84 -14.50 9.52
C THR A 78 20.04 -15.66 10.50
N GLY A 79 20.15 -16.90 10.01
CA GLY A 79 20.15 -18.10 10.84
C GLY A 79 18.73 -18.48 11.27
N GLU A 80 18.59 -19.08 12.46
CA GLU A 80 17.28 -19.44 13.00
C GLU A 80 16.51 -18.19 13.46
N LEU A 81 15.32 -17.99 12.92
CA LEU A 81 14.42 -16.89 13.28
C LEU A 81 13.10 -17.46 13.81
N THR A 82 12.74 -17.14 15.05
CA THR A 82 11.50 -17.61 15.67
C THR A 82 10.41 -16.56 15.67
N GLU A 83 10.78 -15.30 15.90
CA GLU A 83 9.88 -14.16 15.87
C GLU A 83 10.58 -12.90 15.38
N GLU A 84 9.79 -11.98 14.85
CA GLU A 84 10.27 -10.68 14.42
C GLU A 84 9.21 -9.59 14.67
N PRO A 85 9.58 -8.43 15.24
CA PRO A 85 8.66 -7.32 15.39
C PRO A 85 8.31 -6.73 14.01
N VAL A 86 7.05 -6.31 13.86
CA VAL A 86 6.60 -5.53 12.71
C VAL A 86 6.68 -4.06 13.07
N ILE A 87 7.55 -3.35 12.37
CA ILE A 87 7.58 -1.89 12.43
C ILE A 87 6.46 -1.39 11.54
N LYS A 88 5.52 -0.63 12.12
CA LYS A 88 4.49 0.08 11.36
C LYS A 88 5.16 1.17 10.55
N LEU A 89 4.83 1.19 9.27
CA LEU A 89 5.25 2.25 8.36
C LEU A 89 3.98 3.00 8.01
N GLU A 90 3.99 4.29 8.31
CA GLU A 90 2.85 5.19 8.13
C GLU A 90 3.31 6.42 7.34
N HIS A 91 2.37 7.26 6.94
CA HIS A 91 2.66 8.52 6.28
C HIS A 91 3.51 8.37 4.99
N ARG A 92 3.24 7.35 4.19
CA ARG A 92 3.96 7.09 2.93
C ARG A 92 3.17 7.58 1.72
N ALA A 93 3.89 7.92 0.65
CA ALA A 93 3.30 8.26 -0.63
C ALA A 93 3.06 6.99 -1.45
N TYR A 94 1.89 6.83 -2.06
CA TYR A 94 1.66 5.76 -3.03
C TYR A 94 2.11 6.20 -4.42
N MET A 95 3.05 5.45 -4.99
CA MET A 95 3.72 5.70 -6.28
C MET A 95 3.36 4.63 -7.31
N LEU A 96 3.69 4.83 -8.59
CA LEU A 96 3.38 3.88 -9.67
C LEU A 96 4.58 2.99 -10.03
N VAL A 97 4.32 1.72 -10.33
CA VAL A 97 5.27 0.78 -10.93
C VAL A 97 4.63 0.05 -12.09
N PHE A 98 5.26 0.09 -13.26
CA PHE A 98 4.83 -0.68 -14.42
C PHE A 98 5.65 -1.96 -14.55
N GLN A 99 4.96 -3.09 -14.67
CA GLN A 99 5.61 -4.33 -15.05
C GLN A 99 5.79 -4.37 -16.56
N LYS A 100 6.91 -4.93 -17.02
CA LYS A 100 7.18 -5.08 -18.46
C LYS A 100 6.05 -5.84 -19.14
N GLY A 101 5.42 -5.20 -20.14
CA GLY A 101 4.30 -5.77 -20.89
C GLY A 101 2.93 -5.61 -20.22
N ASN A 102 2.82 -4.83 -19.14
CA ASN A 102 1.55 -4.47 -18.53
C ASN A 102 1.33 -2.96 -18.58
N GLU A 103 0.17 -2.55 -19.09
CA GLU A 103 -0.24 -1.13 -19.18
C GLU A 103 -0.91 -0.64 -17.90
N VAL A 104 -1.32 -1.55 -17.01
CA VAL A 104 -1.90 -1.22 -15.70
C VAL A 104 -0.77 -1.18 -14.66
N PRO A 105 -0.54 -0.02 -14.01
CA PRO A 105 0.48 0.08 -12.97
C PRO A 105 0.04 -0.63 -11.69
N TYR A 106 1.02 -0.97 -10.87
CA TYR A 106 0.82 -1.24 -9.46
C TYR A 106 1.06 0.05 -8.67
N MET A 107 0.18 0.33 -7.71
CA MET A 107 0.34 1.34 -6.69
C MET A 107 1.12 0.74 -5.52
N VAL A 108 2.27 1.33 -5.21
CA VAL A 108 3.21 0.82 -4.21
C VAL A 108 3.55 1.96 -3.25
N PRO A 109 3.50 1.74 -1.92
CA PRO A 109 3.91 2.77 -0.98
C PRO A 109 5.43 3.01 -1.08
N SER A 110 5.85 4.26 -0.94
CA SER A 110 7.25 4.66 -0.86
C SER A 110 7.95 4.00 0.33
N THR A 111 9.27 3.87 0.27
CA THR A 111 10.03 3.47 1.47
C THR A 111 10.19 4.63 2.44
N LYS A 112 10.23 5.85 1.89
CA LYS A 112 10.26 7.10 2.64
C LYS A 112 8.92 7.37 3.34
N GLN A 113 8.98 7.76 4.62
CA GLN A 113 7.87 8.31 5.39
C GLN A 113 7.94 9.84 5.39
N PHE A 114 6.80 10.50 5.50
CA PHE A 114 6.68 11.95 5.46
C PHE A 114 6.03 12.46 6.75
N ASP A 115 6.41 13.65 7.23
CA ASP A 115 5.78 14.22 8.44
C ASP A 115 4.40 14.81 8.13
N LYS A 116 4.17 15.21 6.87
CA LYS A 116 2.97 15.92 6.41
C LYS A 116 2.45 15.34 5.11
N ILE A 117 1.14 15.34 4.94
CA ILE A 117 0.50 14.81 3.73
C ILE A 117 0.84 15.66 2.50
N GLU A 118 1.06 16.96 2.67
CA GLU A 118 1.47 17.86 1.59
C GLU A 118 2.83 17.45 1.01
N ASP A 119 3.76 17.00 1.84
CA ASP A 119 5.08 16.54 1.40
C ASP A 119 4.98 15.20 0.66
N ALA A 120 4.10 14.30 1.12
CA ALA A 120 3.80 13.05 0.42
C ALA A 120 3.14 13.30 -0.95
N LEU A 121 2.17 14.22 -1.02
CA LEU A 121 1.54 14.62 -2.29
C LEU A 121 2.53 15.32 -3.24
N ALA A 122 3.46 16.11 -2.70
CA ALA A 122 4.54 16.70 -3.50
C ALA A 122 5.49 15.62 -4.05
N ALA A 123 5.79 14.58 -3.26
CA ALA A 123 6.57 13.43 -3.72
C ALA A 123 5.83 12.63 -4.80
N MET A 124 4.51 12.44 -4.66
CA MET A 124 3.69 11.80 -5.70
C MET A 124 3.74 12.56 -7.03
N LYS A 125 3.87 13.89 -6.99
CA LYS A 125 4.00 14.74 -8.19
C LYS A 125 5.39 14.72 -8.79
N ASN A 126 6.42 14.84 -7.96
CA ASN A 126 7.79 15.07 -8.42
C ASN A 126 8.61 13.78 -8.57
N GLY A 127 8.14 12.67 -7.99
CA GLY A 127 8.93 11.47 -7.78
C GLY A 127 9.73 11.53 -6.47
N ILE A 128 10.36 10.41 -6.14
CA ILE A 128 11.25 10.27 -4.98
C ILE A 128 12.61 9.83 -5.50
N GLU A 129 13.64 10.63 -5.22
CA GLU A 129 15.02 10.28 -5.58
C GLU A 129 15.42 8.93 -4.97
N ASP A 130 16.21 8.17 -5.71
CA ASP A 130 16.71 6.84 -5.34
C ASP A 130 15.65 5.74 -5.14
N GLU A 131 14.38 6.03 -5.40
CA GLU A 131 13.33 5.03 -5.53
C GLU A 131 13.05 4.76 -7.02
N ASN A 132 13.08 3.49 -7.44
CA ASN A 132 12.70 3.06 -8.80
C ASN A 132 11.16 3.07 -8.98
N LEU A 133 10.51 4.14 -8.52
CA LEU A 133 9.07 4.34 -8.56
C LEU A 133 8.75 5.59 -9.40
N LEU A 134 7.68 5.52 -10.16
CA LEU A 134 7.24 6.65 -10.99
C LEU A 134 6.29 7.57 -10.19
N PRO A 135 6.30 8.88 -10.48
CA PRO A 135 5.28 9.80 -10.01
C PRO A 135 3.87 9.25 -10.25
N SER A 136 2.98 9.44 -9.28
CA SER A 136 1.60 8.96 -9.32
C SER A 136 0.58 10.09 -9.41
N LEU A 137 0.98 11.34 -9.16
CA LEU A 137 0.09 12.49 -9.23
C LEU A 137 0.33 13.27 -10.52
N GLU A 138 -0.62 13.16 -11.45
CA GLU A 138 -0.61 13.88 -12.71
C GLU A 138 -0.70 15.40 -12.51
N PRO A 139 -0.03 16.22 -13.35
CA PRO A 139 -0.12 17.68 -13.29
C PRO A 139 -1.54 18.25 -13.41
N SER A 140 -2.48 17.48 -13.98
CA SER A 140 -3.90 17.84 -14.08
C SER A 140 -4.55 18.03 -12.71
N PHE A 141 -4.08 17.34 -11.66
CA PHE A 141 -4.42 17.62 -10.27
C PHE A 141 -3.61 18.80 -9.75
N ALA A 142 -3.84 19.99 -10.32
CA ALA A 142 -3.31 21.22 -9.76
C ALA A 142 -3.98 21.46 -8.39
N LEU A 143 -3.36 20.97 -7.32
CA LEU A 143 -3.84 21.09 -5.95
C LEU A 143 -3.60 22.51 -5.43
N GLY A 144 -4.64 23.13 -4.90
CA GLY A 144 -4.58 24.39 -4.18
C GLY A 144 -4.50 24.14 -2.68
N LYS A 145 -5.58 24.48 -1.97
CA LYS A 145 -5.65 24.35 -0.51
C LYS A 145 -5.84 22.89 -0.08
N ILE A 146 -5.13 22.50 0.97
CA ILE A 146 -5.25 21.18 1.62
C ILE A 146 -5.68 21.43 3.06
N GLU A 147 -6.76 20.77 3.50
CA GLU A 147 -7.28 20.90 4.85
C GLU A 147 -7.67 19.55 5.44
N GLU A 148 -7.46 19.40 6.74
CA GLU A 148 -7.97 18.28 7.52
C GLU A 148 -9.23 18.71 8.28
N LYS A 149 -10.32 17.94 8.13
CA LYS A 149 -11.55 18.18 8.87
C LYS A 149 -12.27 16.88 9.21
N GLY A 150 -12.42 16.59 10.50
CA GLY A 150 -13.24 15.45 10.95
C GLY A 150 -12.74 14.08 10.47
N GLY A 151 -11.43 13.93 10.22
CA GLY A 151 -10.85 12.70 9.65
C GLY A 151 -11.04 12.57 8.12
N VAL A 152 -11.44 13.64 7.44
CA VAL A 152 -11.53 13.76 5.99
C VAL A 152 -10.44 14.71 5.49
N LEU A 153 -9.75 14.32 4.43
CA LEU A 153 -8.79 15.16 3.72
C LEU A 153 -9.53 15.96 2.64
N HIS A 154 -9.59 17.28 2.79
CA HIS A 154 -10.16 18.19 1.81
C HIS A 154 -9.05 18.69 0.88
N LEU A 155 -9.23 18.44 -0.42
CA LEU A 155 -8.31 18.89 -1.48
C LEU A 155 -9.06 19.84 -2.41
N SER A 156 -8.74 21.13 -2.34
CA SER A 156 -9.22 22.11 -3.30
C SER A 156 -8.41 22.02 -4.59
N LEU A 157 -9.10 21.91 -5.72
CA LEU A 157 -8.47 22.05 -7.03
C LEU A 157 -8.30 23.54 -7.38
N ALA A 158 -7.16 23.87 -7.95
CA ALA A 158 -6.86 25.19 -8.48
C ALA A 158 -7.73 25.49 -9.71
N ALA A 159 -7.92 26.77 -10.03
CA ALA A 159 -8.80 27.19 -11.13
C ALA A 159 -8.32 26.72 -12.51
N ASP A 160 -7.03 26.43 -12.65
CA ASP A 160 -6.37 25.90 -13.84
C ASP A 160 -6.23 24.37 -13.83
N ALA A 161 -6.85 23.66 -12.87
CA ALA A 161 -6.86 22.20 -12.85
C ALA A 161 -7.65 21.65 -14.05
N GLU A 162 -6.99 20.89 -14.92
CA GLU A 162 -7.58 20.28 -16.11
C GLU A 162 -7.94 18.80 -15.88
N LEU A 163 -8.73 18.50 -14.85
CA LEU A 163 -9.18 17.13 -14.60
C LEU A 163 -10.01 16.60 -15.77
N LYS A 164 -9.67 15.39 -16.22
CA LYS A 164 -10.42 14.64 -17.24
C LYS A 164 -10.86 13.31 -16.64
N ASN A 165 -12.03 12.82 -17.07
CA ASN A 165 -12.45 11.48 -16.71
C ASN A 165 -11.71 10.45 -17.59
N ASP A 166 -10.45 10.22 -17.28
CA ASP A 166 -9.56 9.29 -17.98
C ASP A 166 -8.76 8.42 -17.01
N ILE A 167 -8.10 7.40 -17.56
CA ILE A 167 -7.37 6.40 -16.78
C ILE A 167 -6.19 7.00 -16.00
N PRO A 168 -5.34 7.89 -16.56
CA PRO A 168 -4.27 8.53 -15.78
C PRO A 168 -4.81 9.32 -14.58
N THR A 169 -5.85 10.13 -14.78
CA THR A 169 -6.48 10.90 -13.70
C THR A 169 -7.08 9.98 -12.63
N LEU A 170 -7.70 8.87 -13.06
CA LEU A 170 -8.24 7.85 -12.15
C LEU A 170 -7.15 7.24 -11.27
N TYR A 171 -6.02 6.82 -11.85
CA TYR A 171 -4.90 6.26 -11.08
C TYR A 171 -4.30 7.28 -10.11
N SER A 172 -4.18 8.55 -10.49
CA SER A 172 -3.75 9.60 -9.56
C SER A 172 -4.68 9.75 -8.38
N PHE A 173 -5.99 9.71 -8.61
CA PHE A 173 -6.95 9.82 -7.53
C PHE A 173 -6.93 8.61 -6.59
N GLU A 174 -6.84 7.39 -7.14
CA GLU A 174 -6.69 6.18 -6.33
C GLU A 174 -5.40 6.20 -5.49
N ALA A 175 -4.29 6.69 -6.06
CA ALA A 175 -3.06 6.89 -5.32
C ALA A 175 -3.20 7.93 -4.20
N ILE A 176 -3.96 9.02 -4.43
CA ILE A 176 -4.30 10.00 -3.38
C ILE A 176 -5.08 9.33 -2.24
N LEU A 177 -6.08 8.49 -2.57
CA LEU A 177 -6.89 7.80 -1.54
C LEU A 177 -6.03 6.87 -0.69
N LEU A 178 -5.10 6.14 -1.31
CA LEU A 178 -4.17 5.25 -0.60
C LEU A 178 -3.17 6.03 0.26
N THR A 179 -2.62 7.14 -0.25
CA THR A 179 -1.77 8.03 0.54
C THR A 179 -2.55 8.61 1.71
N ALA A 180 -3.76 9.12 1.51
CA ALA A 180 -4.59 9.64 2.60
C ALA A 180 -4.85 8.60 3.70
N LYS A 181 -5.05 7.33 3.32
CA LYS A 181 -5.16 6.21 4.27
C LYS A 181 -3.93 6.08 5.17
N GLU A 182 -2.72 6.22 4.63
CA GLU A 182 -1.46 6.14 5.39
C GLU A 182 -1.33 7.26 6.44
N PHE A 183 -2.05 8.36 6.27
CA PHE A 183 -2.16 9.47 7.23
C PHE A 183 -3.38 9.36 8.16
N GLY A 184 -4.05 8.20 8.18
CA GLY A 184 -5.18 7.94 9.07
C GLY A 184 -6.50 8.59 8.64
N PHE A 185 -6.57 9.21 7.46
CA PHE A 185 -7.81 9.74 6.91
C PHE A 185 -8.77 8.61 6.52
N LYS A 186 -10.06 8.82 6.74
CA LYS A 186 -11.12 7.87 6.39
C LYS A 186 -11.70 8.10 5.00
N ALA A 187 -11.61 9.33 4.53
CA ALA A 187 -12.12 9.75 3.23
C ALA A 187 -11.34 10.95 2.69
N VAL A 188 -11.49 11.19 1.39
CA VAL A 188 -11.01 12.37 0.69
C VAL A 188 -12.20 13.11 0.08
N LYS A 189 -12.19 14.43 0.18
CA LYS A 189 -13.14 15.32 -0.46
C LYS A 189 -12.43 16.20 -1.48
N LEU A 190 -12.78 16.07 -2.76
CA LEU A 190 -12.38 17.04 -3.77
C LEU A 190 -13.33 18.24 -3.76
N GLU A 191 -12.75 19.42 -3.72
CA GLU A 191 -13.46 20.70 -3.83
C GLU A 191 -13.08 21.39 -5.14
N ASN A 192 -14.04 22.10 -5.75
CA ASN A 192 -13.88 22.79 -7.03
C ASN A 192 -13.53 21.87 -8.21
N ALA A 193 -13.94 20.61 -8.18
CA ALA A 193 -13.82 19.72 -9.34
C ALA A 193 -14.70 20.22 -10.49
N LEU A 194 -14.10 20.36 -11.68
CA LEU A 194 -14.80 20.76 -12.91
C LEU A 194 -15.58 19.61 -13.57
N ILE A 195 -15.41 18.39 -13.07
CA ILE A 195 -16.14 17.20 -13.49
C ILE A 195 -16.85 16.57 -12.30
N ASP A 196 -18.03 15.99 -12.54
CA ASP A 196 -18.83 15.33 -11.51
C ASP A 196 -18.35 13.91 -11.20
N LYS A 197 -17.70 13.25 -12.18
CA LYS A 197 -17.31 11.83 -12.08
C LYS A 197 -15.90 11.58 -12.56
N LEU A 198 -15.23 10.65 -11.90
CA LEU A 198 -13.93 10.10 -12.30
C LEU A 198 -13.99 8.58 -12.12
N GLY A 199 -14.06 7.84 -13.22
CA GLY A 199 -14.34 6.41 -13.21
C GLY A 199 -15.59 6.07 -12.37
N PRO A 200 -15.47 5.24 -11.32
CA PRO A 200 -16.57 4.87 -10.43
C PRO A 200 -16.90 5.96 -9.38
N PHE A 201 -16.07 6.98 -9.22
CA PHE A 201 -16.20 7.97 -8.16
C PHE A 201 -17.13 9.11 -8.54
N ASP A 202 -18.05 9.46 -7.63
CA ASP A 202 -18.83 10.69 -7.68
C ASP A 202 -18.11 11.77 -6.85
N LEU A 203 -17.50 12.74 -7.53
CA LEU A 203 -16.64 13.76 -6.92
C LEU A 203 -17.44 14.80 -6.11
N LYS A 204 -18.78 14.77 -6.19
CA LYS A 204 -19.65 15.61 -5.34
C LYS A 204 -19.72 15.15 -3.90
N ASN A 205 -19.36 13.90 -3.62
CA ASN A 205 -19.41 13.33 -2.28
C ASN A 205 -18.01 13.23 -1.65
N GLU A 206 -17.95 12.76 -0.41
CA GLU A 206 -16.72 12.24 0.20
C GLU A 206 -16.47 10.83 -0.34
N ILE A 207 -15.21 10.52 -0.63
CA ILE A 207 -14.81 9.22 -1.16
C ILE A 207 -13.99 8.50 -0.09
N ASN A 208 -14.48 7.35 0.39
CA ASN A 208 -13.78 6.55 1.38
C ASN A 208 -12.44 6.03 0.83
N VAL A 209 -11.44 5.99 1.70
CA VAL A 209 -10.16 5.34 1.36
C VAL A 209 -10.37 3.83 1.15
N PRO A 210 -9.64 3.20 0.21
CA PRO A 210 -9.79 1.78 -0.07
C PRO A 210 -9.23 0.91 1.06
N ASN A 211 -9.66 -0.35 1.13
CA ASN A 211 -9.10 -1.33 2.05
C ASN A 211 -7.61 -1.61 1.75
N GLY A 212 -7.23 -1.59 0.49
CA GLY A 212 -5.85 -1.84 0.06
C GLY A 212 -5.62 -1.46 -1.40
N PRO A 213 -4.35 -1.42 -1.83
CA PRO A 213 -3.98 -1.08 -3.20
C PRO A 213 -4.28 -2.23 -4.19
N ASN A 214 -4.24 -1.91 -5.49
CA ASN A 214 -4.16 -2.89 -6.59
C ASN A 214 -5.30 -3.90 -6.67
N LYS A 215 -6.51 -3.54 -6.22
CA LYS A 215 -7.70 -4.38 -6.43
C LYS A 215 -8.03 -4.42 -7.92
N LYS A 216 -7.71 -5.54 -8.59
CA LYS A 216 -7.88 -5.70 -10.04
C LYS A 216 -9.34 -5.81 -10.49
N GLU A 217 -10.29 -5.91 -9.56
CA GLU A 217 -11.72 -5.82 -9.87
C GLU A 217 -12.29 -4.50 -9.37
N ILE A 218 -12.29 -3.49 -10.25
CA ILE A 218 -13.12 -2.30 -10.11
C ILE A 218 -13.79 -2.04 -11.47
N ALA A 219 -15.12 -2.20 -11.47
CA ALA A 219 -16.10 -1.98 -12.55
C ALA A 219 -16.16 -3.00 -13.72
N LYS A 220 -17.22 -3.82 -13.70
CA LYS A 220 -18.00 -4.13 -14.91
C LYS A 220 -18.93 -2.96 -15.22
#